data_AF-A0A316GNN8-F1
#
_entry.id   AF-A0A316GNN8-F1
#
_cell.length_a   1.000
_cell.length_b   1.000
_cell.length_c   1.000
_cell.angle_alpha   90.00
_cell.angle_beta   90.00
_cell.angle_gamma   90.00
#
_symmetry.space_group_name_H-M   'P 1'
#
loop_
_entity.id
_entity.type
_entity.pdbx_description
1 polymer ?
#
loop_
_entity_poly.entity_id
_entity_poly.type
_entity_poly.pdbx_seq_one_letter_code
_entity_poly.pdbx_strand_id
1 'polypeptide(L)' 'MHIVIEFYRIRDRDDAHAVVGRETAEAANLDDAMEVARLLLQTLNMPQRPDAMTITDAAGAVLYAGALEADVPNEERTRP' A
#
# COMPACT_ATOMS: atom_id res chain seq x y z
N MET A 1 8.33 9.80 13.55
CA MET A 1 8.82 10.03 12.19
C MET A 1 7.60 10.34 11.38
N HIS A 2 7.60 11.51 10.75
CA HIS A 2 6.46 11.92 9.97
C HIS A 2 6.53 11.23 8.60
N ILE A 3 5.50 10.45 8.30
CA ILE A 3 5.41 9.67 7.08
C ILE A 3 4.16 10.04 6.29
N VAL A 4 4.21 9.80 4.98
CA VAL A 4 3.08 9.91 4.08
C VAL A 4 2.90 8.56 3.42
N ILE A 5 1.69 8.00 3.55
CA ILE A 5 1.30 6.72 2.99
C ILE A 5 0.36 7.01 1.82
N GLU A 6 0.75 6.56 0.63
CA GLU A 6 -0.06 6.68 -0.58
C GLU A 6 -0.47 5.29 -1.06
N PHE A 7 -1.75 5.14 -1.36
CA PHE A 7 -2.36 3.92 -1.88
C PHE A 7 -2.71 4.14 -3.35
N TYR A 8 -2.29 3.21 -4.20
CA TYR A 8 -2.46 3.29 -5.64
C TYR A 8 -3.30 2.13 -6.15
N ARG A 9 -4.18 2.44 -7.10
CA ARG A 9 -4.81 1.46 -7.99
C ARG A 9 -4.01 1.43 -9.28
N ILE A 10 -3.63 0.24 -9.72
CA ILE A 10 -3.01 0.04 -11.04
C ILE A 10 -4.09 -0.48 -11.97
N ARG A 11 -4.27 0.19 -13.11
CA ARG A 11 -5.22 -0.26 -14.13
C ARG A 11 -4.52 -1.19 -15.12
N ASP A 12 -4.98 -2.44 -15.19
CA ASP A 12 -4.45 -3.47 -16.10
C ASP A 12 -4.47 -3.07 -17.59
N ARG A 13 -5.25 -2.05 -17.96
CA ARG A 13 -5.40 -1.62 -19.36
C ARG A 13 -4.24 -0.77 -19.86
N ASP A 14 -3.68 0.09 -19.02
CA ASP A 14 -2.75 1.14 -19.42
C ASP A 14 -1.64 1.42 -18.38
N ASP A 15 -1.51 0.57 -17.36
CA ASP A 15 -0.57 0.73 -16.24
C ASP A 15 -0.66 2.12 -15.56
N ALA A 16 -1.82 2.77 -15.69
CA ALA A 16 -2.03 4.06 -15.03
C ALA A 16 -2.12 3.84 -13.52
N HIS A 17 -1.25 4.54 -12.79
CA HIS A 17 -1.22 4.55 -11.33
C HIS A 17 -2.11 5.69 -10.85
N ALA A 18 -3.26 5.37 -10.26
CA ALA A 18 -4.16 6.35 -9.68
C ALA A 18 -4.08 6.29 -8.15
N VAL A 19 -3.81 7.43 -7.51
CA VAL A 19 -3.88 7.54 -6.04
C VAL A 19 -5.34 7.41 -5.62
N VAL A 20 -5.65 6.39 -4.83
CA VAL A 20 -7.02 6.13 -4.31
C VAL A 20 -7.15 6.50 -2.83
N GLY A 21 -6.03 6.61 -2.13
CA GLY A 21 -5.98 7.06 -0.74
C GLY A 21 -4.60 7.66 -0.46
N ARG A 22 -4.57 8.70 0.36
CA ARG A 22 -3.34 9.29 0.87
C ARG A 22 -3.59 9.71 2.30
N GLU A 23 -2.69 9.31 3.18
CA GLU A 23 -2.79 9.68 4.58
C GLU A 23 -1.42 10.00 5.17
N THR A 24 -1.40 10.94 6.12
CA THR A 24 -0.19 11.30 6.86
C THR A 24 -0.26 10.74 8.27
N ALA A 25 0.83 10.13 8.72
CA ALA A 25 0.88 9.53 10.06
C ALA A 25 2.24 9.79 10.72
N GLU A 26 2.26 9.62 12.04
CA GLU A 26 3.49 9.52 12.81
C GLU A 26 3.75 8.05 13.13
N ALA A 27 4.97 7.59 12.84
CA ALA A 27 5.44 6.26 13.22
C ALA A 27 6.74 6.35 14.02
N ALA A 28 7.07 5.36 14.84
CA ALA A 28 8.36 5.31 15.52
C ALA A 28 9.50 4.88 14.58
N ASN A 29 9.22 3.95 13.67
CA ASN A 29 10.16 3.34 12.74
C ASN A 29 9.42 2.81 11.48
N LEU A 30 10.14 2.18 10.56
CA LEU A 30 9.55 1.62 9.33
C LEU A 30 8.58 0.46 9.62
N ASP A 31 8.86 -0.38 10.62
CA ASP A 31 7.96 -1.48 10.98
C ASP A 31 6.61 -0.96 11.49
N ASP A 32 6.65 0.05 12.38
CA ASP A 32 5.46 0.75 12.86
C ASP A 32 4.71 1.47 11.72
N ALA A 33 5.45 2.09 10.79
CA ALA A 33 4.87 2.67 9.57
C ALA A 33 4.13 1.63 8.71
N MET A 34 4.67 0.41 8.61
CA MET A 34 4.03 -0.70 7.90
C MET A 34 2.77 -1.19 8.63
N GLU A 35 2.78 -1.26 9.96
CA GLU A 35 1.58 -1.59 10.74
C GLU A 35 0.48 -0.54 10.56
N VAL A 36 0.84 0.75 10.64
CA VAL A 36 -0.08 1.86 10.39
C VAL A 36 -0.65 1.79 8.97
N ALA A 37 0.18 1.54 7.96
CA ALA A 37 -0.28 1.40 6.58
C ALA A 37 -1.27 0.23 6.40
N ARG A 38 -1.03 -0.92 7.06
CA ARG A 38 -1.96 -2.06 7.05
C ARG A 38 -3.27 -1.77 7.76
N LEU A 39 -3.24 -0.99 8.84
CA LEU A 39 -4.45 -0.56 9.55
C LEU A 39 -5.26 0.41 8.70
N LEU A 40 -4.59 1.37 8.04
CA LEU A 40 -5.22 2.32 7.12
C LEU A 40 -5.82 1.61 5.91
N LEU A 41 -5.16 0.58 5.37
CA LEU A 41 -5.72 -0.22 4.27
C LEU A 41 -7.10 -0.83 4.63
N GLN A 42 -7.34 -1.15 5.90
CA GLN A 42 -8.58 -1.75 6.38
C GLN A 42 -9.63 -0.72 6.84
N THR A 43 -9.19 0.44 7.31
CA THR A 43 -10.06 1.44 7.97
C THR A 43 -10.34 2.65 7.09
N LEU A 44 -9.44 2.98 6.16
CA LEU A 44 -9.61 4.11 5.25
C LEU A 44 -10.73 3.77 4.26
N ASN A 45 -11.74 4.64 4.22
CA ASN A 45 -12.89 4.48 3.34
C ASN A 45 -12.52 4.89 1.91
N MET A 46 -11.75 4.03 1.24
CA MET A 46 -11.24 4.26 -0.11
C MET A 46 -12.32 3.93 -1.15
N PRO A 47 -12.47 4.76 -2.20
CA PRO A 47 -13.47 4.52 -3.25
C PRO A 47 -13.21 3.22 -4.04
N GLN A 48 -11.97 2.75 -4.04
CA GLN A 48 -11.52 1.52 -4.71
C GLN A 48 -10.47 0.82 -3.84
N ARG A 49 -10.33 -0.50 -4.02
CA ARG A 49 -9.26 -1.27 -3.37
C ARG A 49 -7.92 -0.99 -4.06
N PRO A 50 -6.89 -0.50 -3.34
CA PRO A 50 -5.57 -0.30 -3.90
C PRO A 50 -4.86 -1.64 -4.18
N ASP A 51 -3.99 -1.63 -5.18
CA ASP A 51 -3.12 -2.77 -5.57
C ASP A 51 -1.69 -2.56 -5.08
N ALA A 52 -1.30 -1.31 -4.79
CA ALA A 52 0.04 -0.96 -4.32
C ALA A 52 -0.01 0.16 -3.29
N MET A 53 1.07 0.29 -2.51
CA MET A 53 1.27 1.39 -1.60
C MET A 53 2.72 1.88 -1.59
N THR A 54 2.91 3.14 -1.21
CA THR A 54 4.22 3.74 -0.96
C THR A 54 4.20 4.47 0.38
N ILE A 55 5.29 4.33 1.14
CA ILE A 55 5.55 5.07 2.36
C ILE A 55 6.73 5.98 2.09
N THR A 56 6.52 7.29 2.26
CA THR A 56 7.56 8.31 2.13
C THR A 56 7.76 9.02 3.47
N ASP A 57 8.96 9.53 3.71
CA ASP A 57 9.18 10.46 4.83
C ASP A 57 8.67 11.87 4.50
N ALA A 58 8.70 12.77 5.48
CA ALA A 58 8.31 14.17 5.29
C ALA A 58 9.18 14.96 4.30
N ALA A 59 10.39 14.47 3.98
CA ALA A 59 11.25 15.05 2.95
C ALA A 59 10.94 14.51 1.55
N GLY A 60 10.02 13.54 1.43
CA GLY A 60 9.64 12.88 0.19
C GLY A 60 10.56 11.72 -0.20
N ALA A 61 11.46 11.27 0.69
CA ALA A 61 12.26 10.08 0.44
C ALA A 61 11.40 8.83 0.59
N VAL A 62 11.47 7.94 -0.39
CA VAL A 62 10.75 6.66 -0.37
C VAL A 62 11.40 5.73 0.65
N LEU A 63 10.65 5.42 1.71
CA LEU A 63 11.05 4.45 2.73
C LEU A 63 10.61 3.04 2.34
N TYR A 64 9.47 2.91 1.66
CA TYR A 64 8.94 1.64 1.17
C TYR A 64 8.05 1.86 -0.05
N ALA A 65 8.11 0.94 -1.02
CA ALA A 65 7.16 0.85 -2.12
C ALA A 65 6.92 -0.63 -2.43
N GLY A 66 5.66 -1.04 -2.52
CA GLY A 66 5.31 -2.43 -2.75
C GLY A 66 3.86 -2.65 -3.17
N ALA A 67 3.62 -3.79 -3.83
CA ALA A 67 2.28 -4.26 -4.14
C ALA A 67 1.61 -4.78 -2.85
N LEU A 68 0.32 -4.51 -2.72
CA LEU A 68 -0.54 -5.04 -1.64
C LEU A 68 -1.06 -6.45 -1.95
N GLU A 69 -0.97 -6.87 -3.22
CA GLU A 69 -1.22 -8.24 -3.68
C GLU A 69 -0.01 -9.13 -3.34
N ALA A 70 0.06 -9.58 -2.09
CA ALA A 70 0.95 -10.68 -1.68
C ALA A 70 0.24 -11.60 -0.68
N ASP A 71 -0.97 -12.04 -1.02
CA ASP A 71 -1.54 -13.28 -0.47
C ASP A 71 -2.56 -13.87 -1.46
N VAL A 72 -2.08 -14.25 -2.65
CA VAL A 72 -2.59 -15.49 -3.24
C VAL A 72 -1.71 -16.59 -2.65
N PRO A 73 -2.18 -17.41 -1.70
CA PRO A 73 -1.59 -18.72 -1.58
C PRO A 73 -1.77 -19.34 -2.96
N ASN A 74 -0.65 -19.63 -3.63
CA ASN A 74 -0.63 -20.43 -4.83
C ASN A 74 -1.16 -21.83 -4.45
N GLU A 75 -2.47 -21.98 -4.28
CA GLU A 75 -3.16 -23.25 -4.45
C GLU A 75 -3.12 -23.55 -5.95
N GLU A 76 -1.91 -23.87 -6.39
CA GLU A 76 -1.67 -24.70 -7.55
C GLU A 76 -2.41 -26.01 -7.26
N ARG A 77 -3.65 -26.07 -7.74
CA ARG A 77 -4.45 -27.28 -7.80
C ARG A 77 -3.71 -28.27 -8.69
N THR A 78 -2.74 -28.95 -8.11
CA THR A 78 -2.14 -30.17 -8.64
C THR A 78 -3.26 -31.21 -8.69
N ARG A 79 -3.85 -31.37 -9.87
CA ARG A 79 -4.71 -32.51 -10.19
C ARG A 79 -4.03 -33.33 -11.28
N PRO A 80 -3.48 -34.51 -10.97
CA PRO A 80 -3.57 -35.64 -11.88
C PRO A 80 -4.97 -36.28 -11.83
#